data_AF-A0AAU1X7J3-F1
#
_entry.id   AF-A0AAU1X7J3-F1
#
_cell.length_a   1.000
_cell.length_b   1.000
_cell.length_c   1.000
_cell.angle_alpha   90.00
_cell.angle_beta   90.00
_cell.angle_gamma   90.00
#
_symmetry.space_group_name_H-M   'P 1'
#
loop_
_entity.id
_entity.type
_entity.pdbx_description
1 polymer ?
#
loop_
_entity_poly.entity_id
_entity_poly.type
_entity_poly.pdbx_seq_one_letter_code
_entity_poly.pdbx_strand_id
1 'polypeptide(L)'
;MSRRHVPAVIGLVAGALVAVPVPAAHAASVQVRCSVPDLVAAINEANASPGPDTLRLADRCTYTLTAPDPENPGNGLPVITSEITIEGHGATIRRDGHAGKVPRFRILFVSDTGNLTLTRTTISGGFATDCPAFPGFPGLACGGGISNAGTMKVTRSRFTGNTSRADVYAQGGGIDNPGTGSVSETEVSGNRVIYSGSEAGGVAAGAGIANDGPLKVTRSRLTGNTASVTKAKESFAFGAGIISFAETTIKNTTVSGNRSFAPNGFARGAVANGIPEPGRMRVTGGAITHNTSDAPHGFAQGGAIANNALMTVTKVEISGNRAVARDGNARGGGVRLGPFGTLDLTDSRITGNTADAPNGTAQGGGLDNPDGGTLRARRNKVLRNTVTAKDGTAQGGGLYAAGGSAGSGTTTLEENTITHNRAGDGGGIFKASGTLTLNGDVVRDNRPNNCSPAGAVPGCTG
;
A
#
# COMPACT_ATOMS: atom_id res chain seq x y z
N MET A 1 -29.74 43.00 13.55
CA MET A 1 -29.40 44.43 13.75
C MET A 1 -28.15 44.76 12.94
N SER A 2 -28.34 45.70 12.01
CA SER A 2 -27.39 46.59 11.31
C SER A 2 -25.90 46.22 11.16
N ARG A 3 -25.49 46.01 9.90
CA ARG A 3 -24.13 46.23 9.40
C ARG A 3 -23.83 47.74 9.42
N ARG A 4 -22.66 48.15 9.95
CA ARG A 4 -22.06 49.45 9.64
C ARG A 4 -20.66 49.25 9.08
N HIS A 5 -20.48 49.71 7.85
CA HIS A 5 -19.19 49.83 7.17
C HIS A 5 -18.43 51.03 7.72
N VAL A 6 -17.13 50.85 7.98
CA VAL A 6 -16.17 51.93 8.21
C VAL A 6 -15.28 52.03 6.96
N PRO A 7 -15.08 53.21 6.36
CA PRO A 7 -14.23 53.35 5.19
C PRO A 7 -12.76 53.37 5.61
N ALA A 8 -11.95 52.48 5.03
CA ALA A 8 -10.50 52.53 5.16
C ALA A 8 -9.94 53.58 4.18
N VAL A 9 -9.35 54.64 4.73
CA VAL A 9 -8.60 55.66 4.00
C VAL A 9 -7.28 55.04 3.54
N ILE A 10 -7.04 55.01 2.23
CA ILE A 10 -5.79 54.58 1.62
C ILE A 10 -4.80 55.75 1.68
N GLY A 11 -3.85 55.68 2.61
CA GLY A 11 -2.67 56.55 2.63
C GLY A 11 -1.55 55.94 1.78
N LEU A 12 -1.23 56.58 0.66
CA LEU A 12 -0.13 56.20 -0.22
C LEU A 12 1.21 56.59 0.43
N VAL A 13 1.92 55.63 1.03
CA VAL A 13 3.31 55.83 1.44
C VAL A 13 4.20 55.29 0.33
N ALA A 14 4.82 56.20 -0.44
CA ALA A 14 5.86 55.87 -1.39
C ALA A 14 7.14 55.47 -0.62
N GLY A 15 7.26 54.19 -0.28
CA GLY A 15 8.50 53.60 0.20
C GLY A 15 9.38 53.22 -0.99
N ALA A 16 10.59 53.78 -1.07
CA ALA A 16 11.59 53.35 -2.03
C ALA A 16 11.91 51.85 -1.79
N LEU A 17 11.59 50.99 -2.75
CA LEU A 17 12.07 49.61 -2.76
C LEU A 17 13.59 49.63 -2.94
N VAL A 18 14.31 49.42 -1.86
CA VAL A 18 15.68 48.91 -1.95
C VAL A 18 15.55 47.47 -2.43
N ALA A 19 15.81 47.25 -3.72
CA ALA A 19 15.98 45.90 -4.25
C ALA A 19 17.25 45.32 -3.61
N VAL A 20 17.08 44.59 -2.51
CA VAL A 20 18.14 43.72 -2.01
C VAL A 20 18.35 42.67 -3.10
N PRO A 21 19.55 42.55 -3.68
CA PRO A 21 19.81 41.47 -4.63
C PRO A 21 19.58 40.15 -3.87
N VAL A 22 18.51 39.44 -4.23
CA VAL A 22 18.35 38.05 -3.81
C VAL A 22 19.54 37.33 -4.44
N PRO A 23 20.47 36.74 -3.65
CA PRO A 23 21.55 35.98 -4.23
C PRO A 23 20.93 34.91 -5.13
N ALA A 24 21.40 34.83 -6.37
CA ALA A 24 20.97 33.78 -7.28
C ALA A 24 21.14 32.45 -6.55
N ALA A 25 20.07 31.67 -6.43
CA ALA A 25 20.10 30.34 -5.85
C ALA A 25 21.01 29.47 -6.74
N HIS A 26 22.30 29.45 -6.44
CA HIS A 26 23.25 28.55 -7.06
C HIS A 26 23.02 27.18 -6.44
N ALA A 27 22.35 26.29 -7.19
CA ALA A 27 22.32 24.89 -6.82
C ALA A 27 23.72 24.31 -7.01
N ALA A 28 24.39 23.86 -5.95
CA ALA A 28 25.72 23.27 -6.11
C ALA A 28 25.58 21.86 -6.69
N SER A 29 26.53 21.47 -7.55
CA SER A 29 26.60 20.10 -8.07
C SER A 29 27.92 19.47 -7.65
N VAL A 30 27.81 18.39 -6.86
CA VAL A 30 28.95 17.71 -6.24
C VAL A 30 29.10 16.32 -6.85
N GLN A 31 30.28 16.02 -7.39
CA GLN A 31 30.60 14.67 -7.85
C GLN A 31 31.02 13.81 -6.66
N VAL A 32 30.25 12.77 -6.37
CA VAL A 32 30.53 11.84 -5.27
C VAL A 32 31.37 10.69 -5.81
N ARG A 33 32.61 10.55 -5.32
CA ARG A 33 33.47 9.40 -5.65
C ARG A 33 32.83 8.09 -5.17
N CYS A 34 33.30 6.96 -5.68
CA CYS A 34 32.74 5.64 -5.34
C CYS A 34 33.21 5.15 -3.96
N SER A 35 32.78 5.83 -2.90
CA SER A 35 33.18 5.59 -1.52
C SER A 35 32.08 6.05 -0.56
N VAL A 36 31.82 5.26 0.50
CA VAL A 36 30.81 5.61 1.52
C VAL A 36 31.20 6.87 2.29
N PRO A 37 32.45 7.04 2.79
CA PRO A 37 32.89 8.30 3.38
C PRO A 37 32.63 9.54 2.51
N ASP A 38 32.87 9.45 1.20
CA ASP A 38 32.62 10.57 0.28
C ASP A 38 31.13 10.87 0.12
N LEU A 39 30.28 9.84 0.11
CA LEU A 39 28.82 10.01 0.10
C LEU A 39 28.31 10.66 1.40
N VAL A 40 28.81 10.21 2.55
CA VAL A 40 28.48 10.79 3.86
C VAL A 40 28.89 12.25 3.92
N ALA A 41 30.14 12.56 3.53
CA ALA A 41 30.64 13.93 3.51
C ALA A 41 29.80 14.84 2.59
N ALA A 42 29.45 14.37 1.40
CA ALA A 42 28.65 15.14 0.45
C ALA A 42 27.22 15.42 0.96
N ILE A 43 26.60 14.48 1.68
CA ILE A 43 25.29 14.72 2.32
C ILE A 43 25.41 15.74 3.44
N ASN A 44 26.43 15.65 4.30
CA ASN A 44 26.63 16.61 5.39
C ASN A 44 26.89 18.03 4.88
N GLU A 45 27.69 18.17 3.82
CA GLU A 45 27.94 19.45 3.18
C GLU A 45 26.65 20.05 2.58
N ALA A 46 25.87 19.23 1.88
CA ALA A 46 24.57 19.64 1.32
C ALA A 46 23.54 20.01 2.42
N ASN A 47 23.57 19.34 3.57
CA ASN A 47 22.72 19.70 4.71
C ASN A 47 23.12 21.04 5.35
N ALA A 48 24.40 21.41 5.30
CA ALA A 48 24.93 22.67 5.83
C ALA A 48 24.79 23.84 4.84
N SER A 49 24.43 23.56 3.58
CA SER A 49 24.25 24.54 2.51
C SER A 49 22.93 25.30 2.67
N PRO A 50 22.90 26.62 2.37
CA PRO A 50 21.68 27.43 2.43
C PRO A 50 20.74 27.21 1.24
N GLY A 51 21.15 26.45 0.22
CA GLY A 51 20.42 26.26 -1.03
C GLY A 51 20.24 24.77 -1.40
N PRO A 52 19.57 24.49 -2.53
CA PRO A 52 19.42 23.13 -3.02
C PRO A 52 20.74 22.57 -3.56
N ASP A 53 21.00 21.30 -3.32
CA ASP A 53 22.24 20.65 -3.77
C ASP A 53 21.97 19.40 -4.63
N THR A 54 22.85 19.13 -5.58
CA THR A 54 22.80 17.95 -6.45
C THR A 54 24.03 17.08 -6.29
N LEU A 55 23.85 15.90 -5.72
CA LEU A 55 24.87 14.87 -5.54
C LEU A 55 24.86 13.91 -6.74
N ARG A 56 25.91 13.97 -7.55
CA ARG A 56 26.12 13.08 -8.71
C ARG A 56 26.92 11.86 -8.26
N LEU A 57 26.26 10.72 -8.11
CA LEU A 57 26.94 9.48 -7.72
C LEU A 57 27.82 8.96 -8.87
N ALA A 58 28.90 8.26 -8.52
CA ALA A 58 29.73 7.58 -9.50
C ALA A 58 28.92 6.53 -10.29
N ASP A 59 29.07 6.52 -11.62
CA ASP A 59 28.27 5.67 -12.52
C ASP A 59 28.33 4.20 -12.10
N ARG A 60 27.14 3.61 -11.86
CA ARG A 60 26.96 2.20 -11.47
C ARG A 60 27.77 1.74 -10.24
N CYS A 61 28.27 2.67 -9.43
CA CYS A 61 29.01 2.35 -8.22
C CYS A 61 28.13 1.62 -7.19
N THR A 62 28.73 0.77 -6.35
CA THR A 62 28.06 0.23 -5.17
C THR A 62 28.65 0.81 -3.89
N TYR A 63 27.89 1.68 -3.23
CA TYR A 63 28.16 2.23 -1.91
C TYR A 63 27.68 1.22 -0.86
N THR A 64 28.62 0.44 -0.32
CA THR A 64 28.32 -0.61 0.67
C THR A 64 28.52 -0.09 2.09
N LEU A 65 27.42 0.15 2.80
CA LEU A 65 27.39 0.63 4.17
C LEU A 65 27.68 -0.52 5.14
N THR A 66 28.77 -0.39 5.89
CA THR A 66 29.24 -1.39 6.88
C THR A 66 29.04 -0.96 8.33
N ALA A 67 28.68 0.30 8.55
CA ALA A 67 28.42 0.88 9.86
C ALA A 67 27.26 1.90 9.73
N PRO A 68 26.51 2.15 10.83
CA PRO A 68 25.52 3.20 10.84
C PRO A 68 26.17 4.60 10.87
N ASP A 69 25.36 5.62 10.63
CA ASP A 69 25.71 7.02 10.84
C ASP A 69 26.02 7.26 12.34
N PRO A 70 27.15 7.91 12.67
CA PRO A 70 27.55 8.09 14.08
C PRO A 70 26.64 9.03 14.85
N GLU A 71 25.99 10.00 14.19
CA GLU A 71 25.08 10.95 14.83
C GLU A 71 23.67 10.37 14.98
N ASN A 72 23.24 9.54 14.02
CA ASN A 72 21.90 8.97 13.94
C ASN A 72 21.96 7.45 13.68
N PRO A 73 22.29 6.63 14.69
CA PRO A 73 22.65 5.22 14.48
C PRO A 73 21.52 4.31 13.97
N GLY A 74 20.28 4.80 13.94
CA GLY A 74 19.16 4.12 13.26
C GLY A 74 19.27 4.15 11.73
N ASN A 75 20.14 5.01 11.18
CA ASN A 75 20.35 5.22 9.75
C ASN A 75 21.77 4.82 9.33
N GLY A 76 21.96 4.47 8.07
CA GLY A 76 23.26 4.18 7.48
C GLY A 76 23.93 5.38 6.83
N LEU A 77 23.17 6.44 6.58
CA LEU A 77 23.62 7.72 6.04
C LEU A 77 23.08 8.86 6.92
N PRO A 78 23.69 10.06 6.86
CA PRO A 78 23.19 11.22 7.56
C PRO A 78 21.73 11.53 7.17
N VAL A 79 20.99 12.11 8.12
CA VAL A 79 19.60 12.52 7.91
C VAL A 79 19.55 13.64 6.86
N ILE A 80 18.63 13.54 5.91
CA ILE A 80 18.42 14.59 4.91
C ILE A 80 17.56 15.69 5.55
N THR A 81 18.15 16.87 5.77
CA THR A 81 17.52 18.01 6.44
C THR A 81 17.32 19.23 5.55
N SER A 82 17.94 19.25 4.37
CA SER A 82 17.83 20.29 3.34
C SER A 82 17.25 19.74 2.02
N GLU A 83 17.23 20.57 0.97
CA GLU A 83 16.85 20.14 -0.38
C GLU A 83 18.02 19.48 -1.10
N ILE A 84 17.94 18.16 -1.27
CA ILE A 84 19.01 17.35 -1.88
C ILE A 84 18.45 16.54 -3.04
N THR A 85 19.10 16.66 -4.20
CA THR A 85 18.92 15.77 -5.35
C THR A 85 20.07 14.77 -5.42
N ILE A 86 19.76 13.48 -5.35
CA ILE A 86 20.71 12.39 -5.61
C ILE A 86 20.49 11.85 -7.02
N GLU A 87 21.44 12.12 -7.91
CA GLU A 87 21.54 11.54 -9.24
C GLU A 87 22.37 10.25 -9.19
N GLY A 88 21.68 9.11 -9.17
CA GLY A 88 22.33 7.83 -8.91
C GLY A 88 23.17 7.28 -10.06
N HIS A 89 22.92 7.66 -11.31
CA HIS A 89 23.60 7.07 -12.47
C HIS A 89 23.62 5.52 -12.46
N GLY A 90 22.56 4.88 -11.95
CA GLY A 90 22.50 3.42 -11.82
C GLY A 90 23.27 2.84 -10.62
N ALA A 91 23.79 3.68 -9.73
CA ALA A 91 24.45 3.27 -8.50
C ALA A 91 23.51 2.56 -7.54
N THR A 92 24.12 1.82 -6.62
CA THR A 92 23.47 1.10 -5.52
C THR A 92 24.01 1.61 -4.19
N ILE A 93 23.11 1.97 -3.28
CA ILE A 93 23.40 2.23 -1.88
C ILE A 93 22.81 1.05 -1.10
N ARG A 94 23.67 0.32 -0.39
CA ARG A 94 23.30 -0.95 0.23
C ARG A 94 23.89 -1.09 1.62
N ARG A 95 23.10 -1.56 2.57
CA ARG A 95 23.63 -2.12 3.82
C ARG A 95 24.25 -3.49 3.56
N ASP A 96 25.48 -3.71 4.01
CA ASP A 96 26.13 -5.01 3.88
C ASP A 96 25.38 -6.08 4.69
N GLY A 97 24.99 -7.15 3.99
CA GLY A 97 24.20 -8.26 4.52
C GLY A 97 25.02 -9.40 5.10
N HIS A 98 26.35 -9.35 5.07
CA HIS A 98 27.20 -10.46 5.48
C HIS A 98 27.05 -10.81 6.98
N ALA A 99 26.46 -11.99 7.23
CA ALA A 99 26.58 -12.82 8.44
C ALA A 99 26.35 -12.14 9.81
N GLY A 100 25.51 -11.10 9.87
CA GLY A 100 25.13 -10.47 11.15
C GLY A 100 26.24 -9.66 11.84
N LYS A 101 27.37 -9.40 11.16
CA LYS A 101 28.47 -8.57 11.68
C LYS A 101 28.19 -7.08 11.57
N VAL A 102 27.33 -6.70 10.62
CA VAL A 102 26.96 -5.31 10.35
C VAL A 102 25.67 -5.00 11.13
N PRO A 103 25.63 -3.92 11.94
CA PRO A 103 24.43 -3.52 12.65
C PRO A 103 23.21 -3.37 11.74
N ARG A 104 22.03 -3.42 12.36
CA ARG A 104 20.76 -3.14 11.67
C ARG A 104 20.57 -1.62 11.64
N PHE A 105 20.35 -1.08 10.44
CA PHE A 105 19.99 0.31 10.23
C PHE A 105 19.22 0.47 8.92
N ARG A 106 18.33 1.45 8.88
CA ARG A 106 17.68 1.96 7.66
C ARG A 106 18.71 2.65 6.76
N ILE A 107 18.50 2.73 5.45
CA ILE A 107 19.47 3.40 4.56
C ILE A 107 19.35 4.92 4.64
N LEU A 108 18.14 5.46 4.46
CA LEU A 108 17.88 6.91 4.38
C LEU A 108 16.76 7.34 5.31
N PHE A 109 16.89 8.50 5.93
CA PHE A 109 15.80 9.21 6.59
C PHE A 109 15.73 10.64 6.08
N VAL A 110 14.53 11.09 5.70
CA VAL A 110 14.24 12.47 5.33
C VAL A 110 13.47 13.10 6.49
N SER A 111 14.05 14.10 7.14
CA SER A 111 13.41 14.81 8.25
C SER A 111 12.20 15.62 7.76
N ASP A 112 11.43 16.18 8.69
CA ASP A 112 10.32 17.10 8.41
C ASP A 112 10.72 18.35 7.60
N THR A 113 11.96 18.82 7.73
CA THR A 113 12.53 19.90 6.92
C THR A 113 13.16 19.43 5.61
N GLY A 114 13.41 18.12 5.47
CA GLY A 114 14.12 17.55 4.33
C GLY A 114 13.28 17.51 3.05
N ASN A 115 13.95 17.70 1.92
CA ASN A 115 13.36 17.56 0.58
C ASN A 115 14.30 16.73 -0.32
N LEU A 116 13.99 15.44 -0.46
CA LEU A 116 14.82 14.51 -1.22
C LEU A 116 14.24 14.25 -2.61
N THR A 117 15.05 14.50 -3.65
CA THR A 117 14.83 13.91 -4.98
C THR A 117 15.84 12.79 -5.22
N LEU A 118 15.36 11.57 -5.44
CA LEU A 118 16.19 10.40 -5.73
C LEU A 118 15.93 9.86 -7.14
N THR A 119 16.96 9.82 -7.98
CA THR A 119 16.82 9.30 -9.35
C THR A 119 17.82 8.20 -9.67
N ARG A 120 17.41 7.20 -10.46
CA ARG A 120 18.31 6.15 -10.97
C ARG A 120 19.20 5.50 -9.91
N THR A 121 18.66 5.27 -8.72
CA THR A 121 19.41 4.71 -7.58
C THR A 121 18.74 3.42 -7.10
N THR A 122 19.54 2.44 -6.69
CA THR A 122 19.04 1.26 -5.98
C THR A 122 19.31 1.39 -4.49
N ILE A 123 18.28 1.30 -3.66
CA ILE A 123 18.34 1.25 -2.20
C ILE A 123 18.06 -0.18 -1.75
N SER A 124 19.01 -0.81 -1.06
CA SER A 124 18.89 -2.24 -0.73
C SER A 124 19.47 -2.69 0.61
N GLY A 125 18.91 -3.79 1.13
CA GLY A 125 19.42 -4.48 2.32
C GLY A 125 19.23 -3.72 3.64
N GLY A 126 18.60 -2.54 3.61
CA GLY A 126 18.30 -1.76 4.80
C GLY A 126 17.42 -2.52 5.79
N PHE A 127 17.62 -2.28 7.07
CA PHE A 127 16.97 -3.00 8.15
C PHE A 127 16.60 -2.04 9.29
N ALA A 128 15.35 -1.59 9.34
CA ALA A 128 14.85 -0.74 10.41
C ALA A 128 14.38 -1.55 11.62
N THR A 129 14.75 -1.07 12.81
CA THR A 129 14.25 -1.54 14.11
C THR A 129 13.67 -0.40 14.96
N ASP A 130 13.56 0.78 14.38
CA ASP A 130 13.08 2.01 14.97
C ASP A 130 12.25 2.81 13.96
N CYS A 131 11.59 3.88 14.42
CA CYS A 131 10.88 4.78 13.55
C CYS A 131 11.00 6.25 13.98
N PRO A 132 11.91 7.01 13.36
CA PRO A 132 12.18 8.40 13.73
C PRO A 132 11.05 9.34 13.33
N ALA A 133 10.21 8.97 12.36
CA ALA A 133 9.05 9.76 11.98
C ALA A 133 7.91 9.72 13.03
N PHE A 134 7.96 8.78 13.98
CA PHE A 134 6.97 8.61 15.04
C PHE A 134 7.62 8.45 16.41
N PRO A 135 8.35 9.47 16.93
CA PRO A 135 9.15 9.36 18.15
C PRO A 135 8.31 9.10 19.41
N GLY A 136 7.01 9.40 19.38
CA GLY A 136 6.07 9.17 20.48
C GLY A 136 5.57 7.72 20.62
N PHE A 137 6.01 6.79 19.77
CA PHE A 137 5.53 5.41 19.76
C PHE A 137 6.69 4.41 19.93
N PRO A 138 7.14 4.15 21.18
CA PRO A 138 8.22 3.20 21.46
C PRO A 138 7.93 1.80 20.90
N GLY A 139 8.95 1.17 20.32
CA GLY A 139 8.84 -0.18 19.75
C GLY A 139 8.28 -0.24 18.33
N LEU A 140 7.97 0.90 17.71
CA LEU A 140 7.59 0.98 16.29
C LEU A 140 8.84 0.96 15.40
N ALA A 141 8.79 0.20 14.30
CA ALA A 141 9.84 0.19 13.27
C ALA A 141 9.28 0.59 11.90
N CYS A 142 9.99 1.43 11.15
CA CYS A 142 9.52 1.89 9.85
C CYS A 142 10.63 2.07 8.80
N GLY A 143 10.30 1.97 7.52
CA GLY A 143 11.12 2.48 6.42
C GLY A 143 12.45 1.78 6.20
N GLY A 144 12.51 0.44 6.16
CA GLY A 144 13.77 -0.30 6.06
C GLY A 144 14.74 0.23 5.00
N GLY A 145 14.24 0.61 3.83
CA GLY A 145 15.00 1.36 2.82
C GLY A 145 15.03 2.86 3.14
N ILE A 146 13.85 3.49 3.15
CA ILE A 146 13.70 4.91 3.45
C ILE A 146 12.47 5.17 4.34
N SER A 147 12.60 6.12 5.27
CA SER A 147 11.48 6.77 5.96
C SER A 147 11.47 8.25 5.60
N ASN A 148 10.30 8.78 5.24
CA ASN A 148 10.14 10.16 4.78
C ASN A 148 9.15 10.93 5.67
N ALA A 149 9.64 11.78 6.56
CA ALA A 149 8.83 12.72 7.32
C ALA A 149 8.61 14.07 6.61
N GLY A 150 9.50 14.43 5.67
CA GLY A 150 9.42 15.65 4.87
C GLY A 150 8.85 15.42 3.48
N THR A 151 9.59 15.84 2.45
CA THR A 151 9.21 15.65 1.05
C THR A 151 10.15 14.67 0.34
N MET A 152 9.57 13.72 -0.40
CA MET A 152 10.33 12.74 -1.18
C MET A 152 9.79 12.59 -2.60
N LYS A 153 10.69 12.68 -3.58
CA LYS A 153 10.43 12.35 -4.99
C LYS A 153 11.40 11.28 -5.48
N VAL A 154 10.88 10.10 -5.80
CA VAL A 154 11.64 8.96 -6.32
C VAL A 154 11.28 8.72 -7.78
N THR A 155 12.28 8.65 -8.66
CA THR A 155 12.06 8.39 -10.09
C THR A 155 13.08 7.42 -10.68
N ARG A 156 12.64 6.40 -11.41
CA ARG A 156 13.53 5.42 -12.09
C ARG A 156 14.49 4.71 -11.15
N SER A 157 14.07 4.47 -9.93
CA SER A 157 14.89 3.89 -8.87
C SER A 157 14.43 2.49 -8.51
N ARG A 158 15.13 1.83 -7.59
CA ARG A 158 14.78 0.53 -7.04
C ARG A 158 14.87 0.51 -5.52
N PHE A 159 13.91 -0.11 -4.85
CA PHE A 159 13.92 -0.39 -3.41
C PHE A 159 13.80 -1.90 -3.25
N THR A 160 14.91 -2.57 -2.95
CA THR A 160 14.99 -4.03 -3.03
C THR A 160 15.51 -4.70 -1.76
N GLY A 161 14.78 -5.69 -1.25
CA GLY A 161 15.27 -6.53 -0.14
C GLY A 161 15.45 -5.76 1.17
N ASN A 162 14.70 -4.69 1.38
CA ASN A 162 14.74 -3.92 2.61
C ASN A 162 13.73 -4.49 3.63
N THR A 163 14.04 -4.35 4.91
CA THR A 163 13.26 -4.94 6.00
C THR A 163 12.95 -3.92 7.08
N SER A 164 11.71 -3.93 7.59
CA SER A 164 11.36 -3.33 8.87
C SER A 164 10.87 -4.41 9.83
N ARG A 165 11.34 -4.38 11.08
CA ARG A 165 10.98 -5.38 12.09
C ARG A 165 10.83 -4.77 13.46
N ALA A 166 9.70 -5.08 14.10
CA ALA A 166 9.38 -4.69 15.46
C ALA A 166 8.50 -5.76 16.14
N ASP A 167 8.42 -5.70 17.46
CA ASP A 167 7.56 -6.54 18.30
C ASP A 167 6.27 -5.85 18.77
N VAL A 168 6.11 -4.56 18.46
CA VAL A 168 4.87 -3.79 18.68
C VAL A 168 4.18 -3.48 17.35
N TYR A 169 4.85 -2.76 16.46
CA TYR A 169 4.30 -2.35 15.18
C TYR A 169 5.42 -2.16 14.16
N ALA A 170 5.34 -2.81 13.00
CA ALA A 170 6.32 -2.67 11.94
C ALA A 170 5.66 -2.20 10.64
N GLN A 171 6.29 -1.26 9.94
CA GLN A 171 5.81 -0.79 8.64
C GLN A 171 6.90 -0.43 7.63
N GLY A 172 6.50 -0.30 6.36
CA GLY A 172 7.33 0.29 5.31
C GLY A 172 8.65 -0.45 5.11
N GLY A 173 8.63 -1.69 4.65
CA GLY A 173 9.86 -2.47 4.45
C GLY A 173 10.79 -1.78 3.45
N GLY A 174 10.24 -1.38 2.29
CA GLY A 174 10.92 -0.57 1.29
C GLY A 174 10.87 0.92 1.62
N ILE A 175 9.65 1.46 1.67
CA ILE A 175 9.37 2.88 1.83
C ILE A 175 8.33 3.08 2.92
N ASP A 176 8.61 4.01 3.83
CA ASP A 176 7.66 4.57 4.78
C ASP A 176 7.48 6.06 4.47
N ASN A 177 6.23 6.52 4.32
CA ASN A 177 5.90 7.88 3.90
C ASN A 177 4.84 8.53 4.81
N PRO A 178 5.22 9.04 6.00
CA PRO A 178 4.39 9.93 6.79
C PRO A 178 4.33 11.38 6.26
N GLY A 179 5.37 11.82 5.55
CA GLY A 179 5.41 13.11 4.85
C GLY A 179 4.74 13.06 3.47
N THR A 180 5.17 13.94 2.57
CA THR A 180 4.66 13.99 1.19
C THR A 180 5.56 13.18 0.24
N GLY A 181 4.97 12.25 -0.51
CA GLY A 181 5.70 11.32 -1.36
C GLY A 181 5.24 11.29 -2.83
N SER A 182 6.20 11.11 -3.74
CA SER A 182 5.96 10.76 -5.14
C SER A 182 6.92 9.67 -5.59
N VAL A 183 6.40 8.55 -6.09
CA VAL A 183 7.16 7.40 -6.58
C VAL A 183 6.77 7.11 -8.02
N SER A 184 7.71 7.25 -8.95
CA SER A 184 7.42 7.08 -10.39
C SER A 184 8.45 6.22 -11.11
N GLU A 185 7.99 5.40 -12.05
CA GLU A 185 8.87 4.53 -12.87
C GLU A 185 9.83 3.68 -12.02
N THR A 186 9.39 3.29 -10.82
CA THR A 186 10.25 2.73 -9.77
C THR A 186 9.83 1.30 -9.47
N GLU A 187 10.81 0.46 -9.14
CA GLU A 187 10.58 -0.90 -8.67
C GLU A 187 10.73 -0.96 -7.15
N VAL A 188 9.71 -1.47 -6.46
CA VAL A 188 9.74 -1.75 -5.02
C VAL A 188 9.52 -3.24 -4.85
N SER A 189 10.60 -4.00 -4.66
CA SER A 189 10.55 -5.45 -4.77
C SER A 189 11.27 -6.23 -3.65
N GLY A 190 10.70 -7.37 -3.27
CA GLY A 190 11.30 -8.26 -2.28
C GLY A 190 11.45 -7.65 -0.87
N ASN A 191 10.74 -6.56 -0.57
CA ASN A 191 10.81 -5.92 0.73
C ASN A 191 9.94 -6.64 1.75
N ARG A 192 10.29 -6.52 3.04
CA ARG A 192 9.68 -7.28 4.12
C ARG A 192 9.31 -6.39 5.28
N VAL A 193 8.15 -6.67 5.87
CA VAL A 193 7.78 -6.17 7.18
C VAL A 193 7.48 -7.36 8.07
N ILE A 194 8.08 -7.37 9.27
CA ILE A 194 8.00 -8.50 10.19
C ILE A 194 7.55 -8.01 11.55
N TYR A 195 6.35 -8.41 11.95
CA TYR A 195 5.95 -8.35 13.35
C TYR A 195 6.44 -9.60 14.09
N SER A 196 7.23 -9.39 15.14
CA SER A 196 7.87 -10.47 15.92
C SER A 196 7.40 -10.62 17.37
N GLY A 197 6.44 -9.82 17.80
CA GLY A 197 5.90 -9.89 19.15
C GLY A 197 4.93 -11.06 19.34
N SER A 198 4.51 -11.21 20.60
CA SER A 198 3.54 -12.23 21.05
C SER A 198 2.15 -11.66 21.33
N GLU A 199 2.04 -10.35 21.48
CA GLU A 199 0.81 -9.67 21.91
C GLU A 199 -0.26 -9.66 20.81
N ALA A 200 -1.52 -9.77 21.23
CA ALA A 200 -2.65 -9.62 20.34
C ALA A 200 -2.67 -8.21 19.71
N GLY A 201 -3.17 -8.11 18.48
CA GLY A 201 -3.28 -6.83 17.78
C GLY A 201 -1.99 -6.28 17.17
N GLY A 202 -0.87 -6.99 17.28
CA GLY A 202 0.38 -6.63 16.59
C GLY A 202 0.24 -6.46 15.07
N VAL A 203 1.03 -5.56 14.46
CA VAL A 203 0.85 -5.17 13.05
C VAL A 203 2.14 -5.26 12.22
N ALA A 204 1.99 -5.82 11.02
CA ALA A 204 2.93 -5.76 9.92
C ALA A 204 2.25 -5.09 8.70
N ALA A 205 2.61 -3.84 8.41
CA ALA A 205 1.93 -3.00 7.42
C ALA A 205 2.84 -2.59 6.25
N GLY A 206 2.37 -2.65 5.00
CA GLY A 206 3.05 -1.94 3.91
C GLY A 206 4.47 -2.44 3.60
N ALA A 207 4.64 -3.73 3.30
CA ALA A 207 5.98 -4.28 3.11
C ALA A 207 6.75 -3.63 1.96
N GLY A 208 6.08 -3.34 0.85
CA GLY A 208 6.61 -2.45 -0.18
C GLY A 208 6.58 -0.99 0.29
N ILE A 209 5.37 -0.46 0.46
CA ILE A 209 5.13 0.93 0.85
C ILE A 209 4.12 1.00 2.00
N ALA A 210 4.48 1.66 3.10
CA ALA A 210 3.54 2.15 4.10
C ALA A 210 3.38 3.67 3.94
N ASN A 211 2.16 4.17 4.07
CA ASN A 211 1.86 5.56 3.78
C ASN A 211 0.90 6.16 4.81
N ASP A 212 1.35 7.23 5.46
CA ASP A 212 0.60 8.02 6.44
C ASP A 212 0.45 9.50 6.01
N GLY A 213 1.06 9.91 4.89
CA GLY A 213 0.90 11.24 4.29
C GLY A 213 0.46 11.21 2.82
N PRO A 214 0.37 12.36 2.12
CA PRO A 214 -0.05 12.39 0.71
C PRO A 214 0.94 11.63 -0.19
N LEU A 215 0.44 10.69 -1.00
CA LEU A 215 1.30 9.86 -1.87
C LEU A 215 0.78 9.70 -3.30
N LYS A 216 1.68 9.83 -4.27
CA LYS A 216 1.44 9.47 -5.68
C LYS A 216 2.38 8.35 -6.11
N VAL A 217 1.84 7.25 -6.60
CA VAL A 217 2.59 6.13 -7.20
C VAL A 217 2.19 5.98 -8.66
N THR A 218 3.13 6.11 -9.59
CA THR A 218 2.81 6.13 -11.03
C THR A 218 3.77 5.29 -11.88
N ARG A 219 3.25 4.46 -12.79
CA ARG A 219 4.07 3.65 -13.71
C ARG A 219 5.15 2.82 -13.02
N SER A 220 4.83 2.33 -11.83
CA SER A 220 5.77 1.62 -10.96
C SER A 220 5.44 0.13 -10.87
N ARG A 221 6.32 -0.63 -10.22
CA ARG A 221 6.14 -2.06 -9.95
C ARG A 221 6.33 -2.33 -8.47
N LEU A 222 5.30 -2.83 -7.79
CA LEU A 222 5.37 -3.26 -6.39
C LEU A 222 5.28 -4.78 -6.36
N THR A 223 6.43 -5.48 -6.26
CA THR A 223 6.48 -6.91 -6.58
C THR A 223 7.18 -7.79 -5.54
N GLY A 224 6.56 -8.90 -5.16
CA GLY A 224 7.23 -9.88 -4.28
C GLY A 224 7.46 -9.40 -2.84
N ASN A 225 6.73 -8.38 -2.39
CA ASN A 225 6.87 -7.85 -1.04
C ASN A 225 6.06 -8.71 -0.04
N THR A 226 6.56 -8.85 1.19
CA THR A 226 5.95 -9.74 2.20
C THR A 226 5.73 -9.03 3.54
N ALA A 227 4.47 -8.92 3.95
CA ALA A 227 4.09 -8.53 5.31
C ALA A 227 3.82 -9.80 6.13
N SER A 228 4.47 -9.96 7.28
CA SER A 228 4.40 -11.20 8.06
C SER A 228 4.24 -10.95 9.56
N VAL A 229 3.31 -11.68 10.17
CA VAL A 229 3.20 -11.89 11.61
C VAL A 229 3.75 -13.27 11.93
N THR A 230 4.56 -13.40 12.99
CA THR A 230 5.27 -14.66 13.28
C THR A 230 4.70 -15.50 14.43
N LYS A 231 4.08 -14.90 15.45
CA LYS A 231 3.71 -15.62 16.68
C LYS A 231 2.31 -15.33 17.23
N ALA A 232 1.84 -14.10 17.09
CA ALA A 232 0.65 -13.64 17.81
C ALA A 232 -0.69 -14.04 17.17
N LYS A 233 -1.68 -14.26 18.03
CA LYS A 233 -3.10 -14.39 17.67
C LYS A 233 -3.67 -13.00 17.41
N GLU A 234 -4.67 -12.90 16.52
CA GLU A 234 -5.41 -11.66 16.24
C GLU A 234 -4.56 -10.49 15.71
N SER A 235 -3.31 -10.74 15.33
CA SER A 235 -2.45 -9.76 14.68
C SER A 235 -2.75 -9.60 13.21
N PHE A 236 -2.23 -8.52 12.63
CA PHE A 236 -2.56 -8.09 11.29
C PHE A 236 -1.31 -8.06 10.40
N ALA A 237 -1.38 -8.70 9.24
CA ALA A 237 -0.48 -8.46 8.12
C ALA A 237 -1.31 -7.88 6.98
N PHE A 238 -1.03 -6.64 6.56
CA PHE A 238 -1.82 -6.04 5.48
C PHE A 238 -1.05 -5.11 4.54
N GLY A 239 -1.56 -5.02 3.32
CA GLY A 239 -1.02 -4.18 2.25
C GLY A 239 0.42 -4.54 1.91
N ALA A 240 0.72 -5.82 1.70
CA ALA A 240 2.09 -6.26 1.44
C ALA A 240 2.75 -5.50 0.27
N GLY A 241 1.99 -5.13 -0.77
CA GLY A 241 2.47 -4.19 -1.80
C GLY A 241 2.44 -2.75 -1.30
N ILE A 242 1.25 -2.28 -0.91
CA ILE A 242 1.04 -0.94 -0.37
C ILE A 242 -0.16 -0.90 0.58
N ILE A 243 -0.02 -0.17 1.69
CA ILE A 243 -1.14 0.32 2.48
C ILE A 243 -1.09 1.84 2.60
N SER A 244 -2.27 2.46 2.69
CA SER A 244 -2.36 3.88 3.04
C SER A 244 -3.38 4.20 4.13
N PHE A 245 -3.00 5.13 4.99
CA PHE A 245 -3.85 5.82 5.97
C PHE A 245 -4.07 7.31 5.64
N ALA A 246 -3.53 7.78 4.50
CA ALA A 246 -3.76 9.13 3.96
C ALA A 246 -4.12 9.11 2.47
N GLU A 247 -4.41 10.29 1.88
CA GLU A 247 -4.76 10.38 0.46
C GLU A 247 -3.67 9.77 -0.43
N THR A 248 -4.08 8.86 -1.31
CA THR A 248 -3.13 8.14 -2.18
C THR A 248 -3.69 7.96 -3.57
N THR A 249 -2.84 8.19 -4.58
CA THR A 249 -3.12 7.84 -5.97
C THR A 249 -2.14 6.81 -6.48
N ILE A 250 -2.65 5.68 -6.97
CA ILE A 250 -1.90 4.63 -7.67
C ILE A 250 -2.36 4.63 -9.13
N LYS A 251 -1.47 4.95 -10.06
CA LYS A 251 -1.80 5.03 -11.50
C LYS A 251 -0.88 4.19 -12.35
N ASN A 252 -1.45 3.40 -13.27
CA ASN A 252 -0.70 2.60 -14.25
C ASN A 252 0.43 1.77 -13.60
N THR A 253 0.19 1.24 -12.41
CA THR A 253 1.19 0.54 -11.59
C THR A 253 0.83 -0.93 -11.52
N THR A 254 1.84 -1.80 -11.53
CA THR A 254 1.66 -3.24 -11.35
C THR A 254 1.96 -3.63 -9.91
N VAL A 255 1.00 -4.26 -9.22
CA VAL A 255 1.16 -4.81 -7.88
C VAL A 255 1.05 -6.32 -7.98
N SER A 256 2.16 -7.06 -7.86
CA SER A 256 2.13 -8.50 -8.12
C SER A 256 3.00 -9.37 -7.23
N GLY A 257 2.55 -10.60 -6.97
CA GLY A 257 3.33 -11.58 -6.20
C GLY A 257 3.55 -11.16 -4.73
N ASN A 258 2.78 -10.22 -4.20
CA ASN A 258 2.93 -9.78 -2.82
C ASN A 258 2.16 -10.71 -1.88
N ARG A 259 2.68 -10.90 -0.66
CA ARG A 259 2.11 -11.82 0.33
C ARG A 259 1.88 -11.15 1.67
N SER A 260 0.63 -11.16 2.12
CA SER A 260 0.28 -10.87 3.52
C SER A 260 0.14 -12.20 4.24
N PHE A 261 0.91 -12.43 5.30
CA PHE A 261 0.95 -13.69 6.05
C PHE A 261 0.69 -13.49 7.55
N ALA A 262 -0.43 -14.00 8.05
CA ALA A 262 -0.82 -13.89 9.45
C ALA A 262 -1.50 -15.19 9.91
N PRO A 263 -0.74 -16.19 10.39
CA PRO A 263 -1.25 -17.55 10.48
C PRO A 263 -2.43 -17.72 11.44
N ASN A 264 -2.43 -16.98 12.55
CA ASN A 264 -3.48 -16.99 13.57
C ASN A 264 -4.23 -15.65 13.65
N GLY A 265 -4.18 -14.85 12.59
CA GLY A 265 -4.65 -13.46 12.60
C GLY A 265 -5.31 -13.07 11.29
N PHE A 266 -5.12 -11.82 10.87
CA PHE A 266 -5.74 -11.24 9.69
C PHE A 266 -4.69 -10.95 8.62
N ALA A 267 -4.74 -11.68 7.51
CA ALA A 267 -3.94 -11.38 6.31
C ALA A 267 -4.81 -10.60 5.32
N ARG A 268 -4.44 -9.36 4.97
CA ARG A 268 -5.29 -8.50 4.13
C ARG A 268 -4.58 -7.84 2.97
N GLY A 269 -5.03 -8.10 1.74
CA GLY A 269 -4.66 -7.36 0.52
C GLY A 269 -3.16 -7.30 0.19
N ALA A 270 -2.86 -7.18 -1.10
CA ALA A 270 -1.63 -6.52 -1.51
C ALA A 270 -1.77 -5.00 -1.50
N VAL A 271 -2.98 -4.51 -1.81
CA VAL A 271 -3.37 -3.10 -1.73
C VAL A 271 -4.42 -2.96 -0.64
N ALA A 272 -4.17 -2.10 0.34
CA ALA A 272 -5.10 -1.88 1.45
C ALA A 272 -5.22 -0.39 1.79
N ASN A 273 -6.30 -0.03 2.46
CA ASN A 273 -6.48 1.31 3.03
C ASN A 273 -7.17 1.26 4.40
N GLY A 274 -6.93 2.30 5.19
CA GLY A 274 -7.60 2.58 6.46
C GLY A 274 -7.83 4.07 6.68
N ILE A 275 -7.99 4.82 5.59
CA ILE A 275 -8.01 6.28 5.56
C ILE A 275 -9.31 6.81 6.20
N PRO A 276 -9.25 7.64 7.26
CA PRO A 276 -10.45 8.31 7.78
C PRO A 276 -11.08 9.24 6.74
N GLU A 277 -12.40 9.39 6.75
CA GLU A 277 -13.09 10.35 5.89
C GLU A 277 -12.62 11.80 6.19
N PRO A 278 -12.51 12.68 5.17
CA PRO A 278 -12.91 12.50 3.76
C PRO A 278 -11.81 11.94 2.83
N GLY A 279 -10.67 11.48 3.37
CA GLY A 279 -9.53 11.01 2.57
C GLY A 279 -9.87 9.77 1.72
N ARG A 280 -9.15 9.56 0.60
CA ARG A 280 -9.40 8.41 -0.28
C ARG A 280 -8.17 7.84 -0.96
N MET A 281 -8.26 6.56 -1.30
CA MET A 281 -7.33 5.89 -2.22
C MET A 281 -7.94 5.80 -3.62
N ARG A 282 -7.20 6.24 -4.64
CA ARG A 282 -7.59 6.10 -6.06
C ARG A 282 -6.62 5.16 -6.76
N VAL A 283 -7.14 4.09 -7.35
CA VAL A 283 -6.37 3.14 -8.18
C VAL A 283 -6.89 3.22 -9.60
N THR A 284 -6.03 3.54 -10.57
CA THR A 284 -6.45 3.72 -11.97
C THR A 284 -5.47 3.13 -12.96
N GLY A 285 -5.94 2.26 -13.85
CA GLY A 285 -5.06 1.56 -14.77
C GLY A 285 -4.14 0.56 -14.08
N GLY A 286 -3.29 -0.10 -14.86
CA GLY A 286 -2.35 -1.10 -14.33
C GLY A 286 -3.03 -2.40 -13.91
N ALA A 287 -2.35 -3.18 -13.08
CA ALA A 287 -2.77 -4.53 -12.74
C ALA A 287 -2.40 -4.91 -11.30
N ILE A 288 -3.28 -5.63 -10.62
CA ILE A 288 -3.06 -6.20 -9.29
C ILE A 288 -3.19 -7.71 -9.45
N THR A 289 -2.07 -8.42 -9.52
CA THR A 289 -2.06 -9.83 -9.97
C THR A 289 -1.24 -10.78 -9.12
N HIS A 290 -1.68 -12.02 -8.98
CA HIS A 290 -0.93 -13.08 -8.30
C HIS A 290 -0.52 -12.73 -6.85
N ASN A 291 -1.31 -11.91 -6.18
CA ASN A 291 -1.08 -11.59 -4.77
C ASN A 291 -1.80 -12.59 -3.88
N THR A 292 -1.26 -12.80 -2.68
CA THR A 292 -1.78 -13.78 -1.73
C THR A 292 -1.98 -13.18 -0.35
N SER A 293 -3.20 -13.30 0.17
CA SER A 293 -3.49 -13.19 1.60
C SER A 293 -3.54 -14.60 2.18
N ASP A 294 -2.69 -14.91 3.16
CA ASP A 294 -2.50 -16.26 3.69
C ASP A 294 -2.58 -16.26 5.23
N ALA A 295 -3.63 -16.87 5.75
CA ALA A 295 -3.92 -16.98 7.18
C ALA A 295 -4.48 -18.39 7.49
N PRO A 296 -3.62 -19.43 7.57
CA PRO A 296 -4.08 -20.82 7.65
C PRO A 296 -5.09 -21.13 8.76
N HIS A 297 -5.03 -20.43 9.90
CA HIS A 297 -5.93 -20.60 11.05
C HIS A 297 -6.68 -19.30 11.39
N GLY A 298 -6.70 -18.33 10.47
CA GLY A 298 -7.21 -16.99 10.71
C GLY A 298 -8.15 -16.51 9.60
N PHE A 299 -8.01 -15.24 9.25
CA PHE A 299 -8.84 -14.57 8.26
C PHE A 299 -7.97 -14.04 7.12
N ALA A 300 -8.06 -14.66 5.95
CA ALA A 300 -7.48 -14.14 4.71
C ALA A 300 -8.52 -13.30 3.98
N GLN A 301 -8.18 -12.05 3.67
CA GLN A 301 -9.16 -11.01 3.32
C GLN A 301 -8.67 -10.18 2.13
N GLY A 302 -9.28 -10.32 0.96
CA GLY A 302 -8.82 -9.60 -0.24
C GLY A 302 -7.47 -10.17 -0.70
N GLY A 303 -7.43 -11.05 -1.68
CA GLY A 303 -6.14 -11.48 -2.24
C GLY A 303 -5.42 -10.29 -2.90
N ALA A 304 -6.16 -9.48 -3.66
CA ALA A 304 -5.65 -8.27 -4.29
C ALA A 304 -5.89 -7.03 -3.42
N ILE A 305 -7.16 -6.70 -3.16
CA ILE A 305 -7.57 -5.46 -2.48
C ILE A 305 -8.34 -5.79 -1.21
N ALA A 306 -7.94 -5.17 -0.11
CA ALA A 306 -8.73 -5.09 1.11
C ALA A 306 -9.11 -3.64 1.39
N ASN A 307 -10.37 -3.28 1.14
CA ASN A 307 -10.86 -1.92 1.30
C ASN A 307 -11.59 -1.75 2.63
N ASN A 308 -11.10 -0.88 3.52
CA ASN A 308 -11.75 -0.57 4.79
C ASN A 308 -12.04 0.93 4.96
N ALA A 309 -11.98 1.69 3.86
CA ALA A 309 -12.22 3.12 3.82
C ALA A 309 -12.79 3.52 2.44
N LEU A 310 -12.71 4.80 2.09
CA LEU A 310 -13.12 5.30 0.78
C LEU A 310 -12.08 4.97 -0.30
N MET A 311 -12.50 4.22 -1.33
CA MET A 311 -11.66 3.83 -2.46
C MET A 311 -12.39 3.96 -3.80
N THR A 312 -11.66 4.39 -4.82
CA THR A 312 -12.09 4.32 -6.22
C THR A 312 -11.11 3.47 -7.00
N VAL A 313 -11.61 2.48 -7.74
CA VAL A 313 -10.83 1.58 -8.60
C VAL A 313 -11.39 1.64 -10.02
N THR A 314 -10.57 2.04 -10.99
CA THR A 314 -11.04 2.25 -12.37
C THR A 314 -10.06 1.70 -13.39
N LYS A 315 -10.55 0.95 -14.39
CA LYS A 315 -9.72 0.40 -15.49
C LYS A 315 -8.56 -0.47 -15.00
N VAL A 316 -8.77 -1.25 -13.94
CA VAL A 316 -7.73 -2.11 -13.35
C VAL A 316 -7.97 -3.57 -13.74
N GLU A 317 -6.90 -4.28 -14.06
CA GLU A 317 -6.92 -5.75 -14.10
C GLU A 317 -6.64 -6.32 -12.69
N ILE A 318 -7.59 -7.07 -12.13
CA ILE A 318 -7.45 -7.76 -10.86
C ILE A 318 -7.50 -9.27 -11.15
N SER A 319 -6.34 -9.92 -11.26
CA SER A 319 -6.28 -11.30 -11.75
C SER A 319 -5.36 -12.26 -11.01
N GLY A 320 -5.79 -13.52 -10.87
CA GLY A 320 -4.97 -14.57 -10.27
C GLY A 320 -4.63 -14.38 -8.79
N ASN A 321 -5.35 -13.51 -8.08
CA ASN A 321 -5.10 -13.26 -6.66
C ASN A 321 -5.78 -14.32 -5.79
N ARG A 322 -5.23 -14.56 -4.60
CA ARG A 322 -5.68 -15.65 -3.72
C ARG A 322 -5.87 -15.18 -2.28
N ALA A 323 -6.98 -15.57 -1.66
CA ALA A 323 -7.18 -15.57 -0.22
C ALA A 323 -7.16 -17.03 0.27
N VAL A 324 -6.34 -17.36 1.26
CA VAL A 324 -6.07 -18.73 1.70
C VAL A 324 -6.18 -18.86 3.21
N ALA A 325 -7.04 -19.74 3.68
CA ALA A 325 -7.18 -20.02 5.11
C ALA A 325 -7.60 -21.48 5.34
N ARG A 326 -6.63 -22.39 5.49
CA ARG A 326 -6.87 -23.85 5.54
C ARG A 326 -7.98 -24.26 6.51
N ASP A 327 -7.86 -23.80 7.74
CA ASP A 327 -8.72 -24.09 8.90
C ASP A 327 -9.43 -22.81 9.38
N GLY A 328 -9.61 -21.83 8.49
CA GLY A 328 -10.08 -20.49 8.82
C GLY A 328 -11.06 -19.91 7.80
N ASN A 329 -11.00 -18.59 7.60
CA ASN A 329 -11.92 -17.86 6.72
C ASN A 329 -11.14 -17.23 5.57
N ALA A 330 -11.45 -17.60 4.33
CA ALA A 330 -10.91 -16.99 3.12
C ALA A 330 -12.00 -16.17 2.42
N ARG A 331 -11.81 -14.86 2.30
CA ARG A 331 -12.84 -13.97 1.78
C ARG A 331 -12.29 -12.97 0.76
N GLY A 332 -12.98 -12.83 -0.38
CA GLY A 332 -12.59 -11.90 -1.44
C GLY A 332 -11.28 -12.32 -2.10
N GLY A 333 -11.28 -13.34 -2.96
CA GLY A 333 -10.08 -13.74 -3.69
C GLY A 333 -9.46 -12.57 -4.46
N GLY A 334 -10.31 -11.75 -5.10
CA GLY A 334 -9.92 -10.49 -5.71
C GLY A 334 -10.01 -9.33 -4.72
N VAL A 335 -11.23 -8.91 -4.41
CA VAL A 335 -11.52 -7.72 -3.61
C VAL A 335 -12.40 -8.08 -2.42
N ARG A 336 -12.07 -7.53 -1.25
CA ARG A 336 -12.91 -7.58 -0.07
C ARG A 336 -13.14 -6.18 0.51
N LEU A 337 -14.39 -5.90 0.87
CA LEU A 337 -14.77 -4.73 1.66
C LEU A 337 -14.85 -5.09 3.15
N GLY A 338 -14.35 -4.21 4.01
CA GLY A 338 -14.62 -4.22 5.44
C GLY A 338 -15.84 -3.39 5.81
N PRO A 339 -16.23 -3.35 7.09
CA PRO A 339 -17.46 -2.70 7.57
C PRO A 339 -17.53 -1.21 7.29
N PHE A 340 -16.39 -0.52 7.19
CA PHE A 340 -16.30 0.91 6.88
C PHE A 340 -15.89 1.17 5.43
N GLY A 341 -15.80 0.11 4.62
CA GLY A 341 -15.37 0.20 3.23
C GLY A 341 -16.46 0.78 2.34
N THR A 342 -16.13 1.86 1.62
CA THR A 342 -16.89 2.34 0.47
C THR A 342 -16.03 2.20 -0.79
N LEU A 343 -16.50 1.42 -1.76
CA LEU A 343 -15.76 1.16 -3.00
C LEU A 343 -16.62 1.51 -4.23
N ASP A 344 -16.12 2.47 -5.03
CA ASP A 344 -16.56 2.66 -6.40
C ASP A 344 -15.62 1.89 -7.34
N LEU A 345 -16.11 0.81 -7.94
CA LEU A 345 -15.35 -0.07 -8.84
C LEU A 345 -15.90 0.04 -10.25
N THR A 346 -15.12 0.56 -11.20
CA THR A 346 -15.62 0.86 -12.55
C THR A 346 -14.69 0.38 -13.65
N ASP A 347 -15.27 -0.04 -14.78
CA ASP A 347 -14.55 -0.34 -16.03
C ASP A 347 -13.37 -1.33 -15.85
N SER A 348 -13.47 -2.22 -14.86
CA SER A 348 -12.37 -3.09 -14.42
C SER A 348 -12.64 -4.55 -14.72
N ARG A 349 -11.58 -5.37 -14.71
CA ARG A 349 -11.65 -6.80 -15.01
C ARG A 349 -11.17 -7.62 -13.82
N ILE A 350 -12.05 -8.40 -13.21
CA ILE A 350 -11.81 -9.20 -12.01
C ILE A 350 -11.86 -10.67 -12.42
N THR A 351 -10.69 -11.28 -12.64
CA THR A 351 -10.56 -12.56 -13.35
C THR A 351 -9.73 -13.60 -12.64
N GLY A 352 -10.21 -14.85 -12.53
CA GLY A 352 -9.34 -15.94 -12.08
C GLY A 352 -8.86 -15.81 -10.64
N ASN A 353 -9.55 -15.02 -9.82
CA ASN A 353 -9.20 -14.88 -8.41
C ASN A 353 -9.83 -16.01 -7.59
N THR A 354 -9.18 -16.40 -6.49
CA THR A 354 -9.57 -17.58 -5.72
C THR A 354 -9.67 -17.28 -4.23
N ALA A 355 -10.77 -17.67 -3.60
CA ALA A 355 -10.87 -17.82 -2.15
C ALA A 355 -10.85 -19.32 -1.82
N ASP A 356 -9.92 -19.75 -0.96
CA ASP A 356 -9.69 -21.17 -0.67
C ASP A 356 -9.56 -21.41 0.85
N ALA A 357 -10.51 -22.16 1.40
CA ALA A 357 -10.55 -22.57 2.80
C ALA A 357 -11.04 -24.03 2.91
N PRO A 358 -10.18 -25.03 2.63
CA PRO A 358 -10.56 -26.44 2.58
C PRO A 358 -11.40 -26.95 3.75
N ASN A 359 -11.08 -26.57 4.99
CA ASN A 359 -11.74 -27.01 6.22
C ASN A 359 -12.54 -25.87 6.89
N GLY A 360 -12.83 -24.79 6.16
CA GLY A 360 -13.33 -23.55 6.74
C GLY A 360 -14.42 -22.89 5.91
N THR A 361 -14.46 -21.56 5.91
CA THR A 361 -15.42 -20.79 5.11
C THR A 361 -14.69 -19.99 4.04
N ALA A 362 -15.04 -20.23 2.79
CA ALA A 362 -14.57 -19.48 1.63
C ALA A 362 -15.74 -18.71 1.00
N GLN A 363 -15.58 -17.39 0.81
CA GLN A 363 -16.63 -16.52 0.29
C GLN A 363 -16.09 -15.49 -0.70
N GLY A 364 -16.82 -15.21 -1.79
CA GLY A 364 -16.48 -14.13 -2.72
C GLY A 364 -15.19 -14.38 -3.49
N GLY A 365 -15.22 -15.22 -4.51
CA GLY A 365 -14.00 -15.52 -5.30
C GLY A 365 -13.46 -14.28 -6.00
N GLY A 366 -14.36 -13.52 -6.65
CA GLY A 366 -14.04 -12.24 -7.28
C GLY A 366 -14.16 -11.08 -6.30
N LEU A 367 -15.39 -10.84 -5.82
CA LEU A 367 -15.78 -9.73 -4.96
C LEU A 367 -16.44 -10.25 -3.69
N ASP A 368 -16.18 -9.59 -2.56
CA ASP A 368 -16.77 -9.89 -1.26
C ASP A 368 -17.17 -8.59 -0.55
N ASN A 369 -18.47 -8.43 -0.26
CA ASN A 369 -19.00 -7.36 0.58
C ASN A 369 -19.88 -7.95 1.69
N PRO A 370 -19.30 -8.41 2.82
CA PRO A 370 -20.05 -9.18 3.80
C PRO A 370 -20.51 -8.40 5.02
N ASP A 371 -19.76 -7.36 5.43
CA ASP A 371 -19.79 -6.86 6.81
C ASP A 371 -20.38 -5.43 6.92
N GLY A 372 -21.29 -5.03 6.03
CA GLY A 372 -21.93 -3.71 6.11
C GLY A 372 -21.31 -2.62 5.23
N GLY A 373 -20.32 -2.95 4.40
CA GLY A 373 -19.70 -2.02 3.45
C GLY A 373 -20.64 -1.60 2.31
N THR A 374 -20.21 -0.56 1.57
CA THR A 374 -20.90 -0.02 0.40
C THR A 374 -20.10 -0.31 -0.87
N LEU A 375 -20.63 -1.16 -1.74
CA LEU A 375 -20.05 -1.46 -3.06
C LEU A 375 -20.91 -0.87 -4.17
N ARG A 376 -20.31 -0.01 -5.01
CA ARG A 376 -20.88 0.45 -6.28
C ARG A 376 -20.01 -0.06 -7.42
N ALA A 377 -20.48 -1.07 -8.13
CA ALA A 377 -19.75 -1.68 -9.24
C ALA A 377 -20.44 -1.35 -10.56
N ARG A 378 -19.72 -0.75 -11.51
CA ARG A 378 -20.25 -0.39 -12.83
C ARG A 378 -19.38 -0.86 -13.99
N ARG A 379 -19.98 -1.48 -15.02
CA ARG A 379 -19.30 -1.90 -16.26
C ARG A 379 -18.05 -2.77 -16.04
N ASN A 380 -18.08 -3.59 -15.00
CA ASN A 380 -17.00 -4.52 -14.72
C ASN A 380 -17.24 -5.88 -15.37
N LYS A 381 -16.14 -6.60 -15.60
CA LYS A 381 -16.17 -8.02 -15.97
C LYS A 381 -15.66 -8.86 -14.81
N VAL A 382 -16.55 -9.61 -14.15
CA VAL A 382 -16.24 -10.53 -13.05
C VAL A 382 -16.34 -11.95 -13.58
N LEU A 383 -15.21 -12.58 -13.88
CA LEU A 383 -15.23 -13.88 -14.56
C LEU A 383 -14.21 -14.89 -14.05
N ARG A 384 -14.54 -16.18 -14.14
CA ARG A 384 -13.63 -17.29 -13.81
C ARG A 384 -13.06 -17.21 -12.39
N ASN A 385 -13.73 -16.51 -11.49
CA ASN A 385 -13.34 -16.50 -10.09
C ASN A 385 -13.88 -17.74 -9.40
N THR A 386 -13.12 -18.26 -8.45
CA THR A 386 -13.39 -19.56 -7.83
C THR A 386 -13.40 -19.47 -6.32
N VAL A 387 -14.35 -20.15 -5.70
CA VAL A 387 -14.39 -20.38 -4.27
C VAL A 387 -14.28 -21.88 -4.04
N THR A 388 -13.36 -22.29 -3.16
CA THR A 388 -13.16 -23.69 -2.78
C THR A 388 -13.16 -23.83 -1.25
N ALA A 389 -14.02 -24.72 -0.75
CA ALA A 389 -13.99 -25.25 0.61
C ALA A 389 -14.46 -26.70 0.49
N LYS A 390 -13.57 -27.66 0.71
CA LYS A 390 -13.84 -29.08 0.44
C LYS A 390 -14.80 -29.66 1.47
N ASP A 391 -14.47 -29.44 2.73
CA ASP A 391 -15.17 -29.95 3.90
C ASP A 391 -15.86 -28.79 4.67
N GLY A 392 -16.15 -27.69 3.97
CA GLY A 392 -16.64 -26.44 4.55
C GLY A 392 -17.59 -25.65 3.65
N THR A 393 -17.75 -24.36 3.91
CA THR A 393 -18.72 -23.49 3.20
C THR A 393 -18.05 -22.75 2.04
N ALA A 394 -18.57 -22.90 0.82
CA ALA A 394 -18.05 -22.23 -0.38
C ALA A 394 -19.16 -21.43 -1.10
N GLN A 395 -19.17 -20.10 -0.95
CA GLN A 395 -20.27 -19.25 -1.46
C GLN A 395 -19.79 -18.07 -2.31
N GLY A 396 -20.54 -17.71 -3.36
CA GLY A 396 -20.33 -16.45 -4.09
C GLY A 396 -19.09 -16.50 -4.98
N GLY A 397 -19.12 -17.28 -6.06
CA GLY A 397 -17.96 -17.41 -6.95
C GLY A 397 -17.54 -16.08 -7.56
N GLY A 398 -18.50 -15.35 -8.12
CA GLY A 398 -18.30 -14.00 -8.63
C GLY A 398 -18.37 -12.96 -7.50
N LEU A 399 -19.47 -12.96 -6.76
CA LEU A 399 -19.76 -12.01 -5.68
C LEU A 399 -20.40 -12.71 -4.47
N TYR A 400 -19.92 -12.42 -3.28
CA TYR A 400 -20.66 -12.61 -2.03
C TYR A 400 -21.16 -11.25 -1.51
N ALA A 401 -22.46 -11.12 -1.26
CA ALA A 401 -23.09 -9.90 -0.77
C ALA A 401 -23.88 -10.15 0.51
N ALA A 402 -23.59 -9.37 1.56
CA ALA A 402 -24.32 -9.39 2.82
C ALA A 402 -24.35 -8.01 3.48
N GLY A 403 -25.22 -7.87 4.49
CA GLY A 403 -25.46 -6.63 5.21
C GLY A 403 -24.65 -6.45 6.50
N GLY A 404 -23.80 -7.42 6.87
CA GLY A 404 -23.22 -7.51 8.21
C GLY A 404 -24.27 -7.70 9.32
N SER A 405 -23.84 -7.64 10.58
CA SER A 405 -24.74 -7.83 11.74
C SER A 405 -25.82 -6.75 11.86
N ALA A 406 -25.55 -5.54 11.35
CA ALA A 406 -26.51 -4.44 11.34
C ALA A 406 -27.47 -4.47 10.12
N GLY A 407 -27.24 -5.37 9.16
CA GLY A 407 -28.04 -5.45 7.94
C GLY A 407 -27.90 -4.26 6.98
N SER A 408 -26.99 -3.32 7.24
CA SER A 408 -26.87 -2.03 6.55
C SER A 408 -25.99 -2.06 5.29
N GLY A 409 -25.32 -3.18 4.99
CA GLY A 409 -24.47 -3.29 3.80
C GLY A 409 -25.24 -3.15 2.50
N THR A 410 -24.65 -2.42 1.55
CA THR A 410 -25.26 -2.13 0.26
C THR A 410 -24.34 -2.54 -0.89
N THR A 411 -24.93 -3.20 -1.89
CA THR A 411 -24.26 -3.52 -3.14
C THR A 411 -25.14 -3.09 -4.31
N THR A 412 -24.61 -2.18 -5.13
CA THR A 412 -25.26 -1.72 -6.36
C THR A 412 -24.40 -2.14 -7.54
N LEU A 413 -25.00 -2.92 -8.44
CA LEU A 413 -24.42 -3.36 -9.69
C LEU A 413 -25.12 -2.62 -10.84
N GLU A 414 -24.34 -2.12 -11.79
CA GLU A 414 -24.81 -1.46 -13.00
C GLU A 414 -23.99 -1.91 -14.22
N GLU A 415 -24.65 -2.48 -15.23
CA GLU A 415 -24.03 -2.87 -16.51
C GLU A 415 -22.82 -3.83 -16.37
N ASN A 416 -22.74 -4.63 -15.30
CA ASN A 416 -21.65 -5.59 -15.11
C ASN A 416 -21.93 -6.91 -15.82
N THR A 417 -20.86 -7.65 -16.12
CA THR A 417 -20.93 -9.04 -16.61
C THR A 417 -20.29 -9.98 -15.59
N ILE A 418 -21.10 -10.86 -14.99
CA ILE A 418 -20.69 -11.85 -13.97
C ILE A 418 -20.89 -13.25 -14.55
N THR A 419 -19.83 -13.87 -15.06
CA THR A 419 -19.94 -15.14 -15.80
C THR A 419 -18.81 -16.11 -15.54
N HIS A 420 -19.06 -17.40 -15.72
CA HIS A 420 -18.05 -18.46 -15.59
C HIS A 420 -17.39 -18.53 -14.22
N ASN A 421 -18.03 -18.03 -13.17
CA ASN A 421 -17.52 -18.13 -11.81
C ASN A 421 -18.00 -19.44 -11.17
N ARG A 422 -17.25 -19.92 -10.17
CA ARG A 422 -17.48 -21.21 -9.52
C ARG A 422 -17.47 -21.09 -7.99
N ALA A 423 -18.45 -21.69 -7.33
CA ALA A 423 -18.49 -21.90 -5.88
C ALA A 423 -19.18 -23.23 -5.54
N GLY A 424 -19.36 -23.52 -4.25
CA GLY A 424 -20.27 -24.59 -3.79
C GLY A 424 -21.74 -24.17 -3.90
N ASP A 425 -22.02 -22.88 -3.68
CA ASP A 425 -23.32 -22.25 -3.91
C ASP A 425 -23.17 -20.77 -4.30
N GLY A 426 -24.15 -20.22 -5.02
CA GLY A 426 -24.08 -18.87 -5.57
C GLY A 426 -22.89 -18.71 -6.50
N GLY A 427 -22.82 -19.52 -7.56
CA GLY A 427 -21.70 -19.53 -8.50
C GLY A 427 -21.41 -18.13 -9.05
N GLY A 428 -22.45 -17.43 -9.49
CA GLY A 428 -22.37 -16.01 -9.86
C GLY A 428 -22.40 -15.12 -8.62
N ILE A 429 -23.56 -15.06 -7.97
CA ILE A 429 -23.80 -14.23 -6.79
C ILE A 429 -24.40 -15.08 -5.66
N PHE A 430 -23.86 -14.94 -4.46
CA PHE A 430 -24.52 -15.37 -3.23
C PHE A 430 -24.96 -14.15 -2.43
N LYS A 431 -26.27 -14.02 -2.17
CA LYS A 431 -26.84 -12.95 -1.36
C LYS A 431 -27.28 -13.49 0.00
N ALA A 432 -26.50 -13.24 1.03
CA ALA A 432 -26.82 -13.69 2.39
C ALA A 432 -27.79 -12.74 3.11
N SER A 433 -27.59 -11.43 2.98
CA SER A 433 -28.42 -10.39 3.62
C SER A 433 -28.17 -9.02 2.98
N GLY A 434 -28.64 -7.93 3.60
CA GLY A 434 -28.44 -6.56 3.12
C GLY A 434 -29.15 -6.23 1.81
N THR A 435 -28.83 -5.06 1.25
CA THR A 435 -29.40 -4.57 -0.01
C THR A 435 -28.51 -4.94 -1.19
N LEU A 436 -29.11 -5.55 -2.21
CA LEU A 436 -28.45 -5.84 -3.49
C LEU A 436 -29.37 -5.40 -4.63
N THR A 437 -28.86 -4.51 -5.47
CA THR A 437 -29.57 -3.99 -6.66
C THR A 437 -28.78 -4.33 -7.91
N LEU A 438 -29.47 -4.87 -8.92
CA LEU A 438 -28.94 -5.12 -10.26
C LEU A 438 -29.63 -4.18 -11.24
N ASN A 439 -28.87 -3.53 -12.12
CA ASN A 439 -29.37 -2.62 -13.15
C ASN A 439 -28.63 -2.85 -14.47
N GLY A 440 -29.26 -3.57 -15.40
CA GLY A 440 -28.63 -3.92 -16.69
C GLY A 440 -27.45 -4.90 -16.57
N ASP A 441 -27.33 -5.60 -15.45
CA ASP A 441 -26.28 -6.60 -15.23
C ASP A 441 -26.60 -7.93 -15.93
N VAL A 442 -25.55 -8.64 -16.36
CA VAL A 442 -25.62 -9.98 -16.94
C VAL A 442 -24.97 -10.98 -15.99
N VAL A 443 -25.78 -11.85 -15.38
CA VAL A 443 -25.32 -12.95 -14.53
C VAL A 443 -25.69 -14.28 -15.18
N ARG A 444 -24.71 -14.97 -15.79
CA ARG A 444 -24.94 -16.23 -16.51
C ARG A 444 -23.73 -17.15 -16.56
N ASP A 445 -23.92 -18.40 -16.96
CA ASP A 445 -22.85 -19.38 -17.18
C ASP A 445 -21.99 -19.62 -15.93
N ASN A 446 -22.55 -19.42 -14.73
CA ASN A 446 -21.84 -19.68 -13.47
C ASN A 446 -22.19 -21.07 -12.93
N ARG A 447 -21.34 -21.60 -12.04
CA ARG A 447 -21.51 -22.95 -11.46
C ARG A 447 -21.50 -22.92 -9.93
N PRO A 448 -22.45 -23.61 -9.25
CA PRO A 448 -23.51 -24.44 -9.82
C PRO A 448 -24.71 -23.65 -10.38
N ASN A 449 -24.89 -22.40 -9.95
CA ASN A 449 -26.03 -21.55 -10.27
C ASN A 449 -25.58 -20.10 -10.50
N ASN A 450 -26.46 -19.28 -11.06
CA ASN A 450 -26.19 -17.86 -11.27
C ASN A 450 -26.37 -17.06 -9.99
N CYS A 451 -27.45 -17.33 -9.26
CA CYS A 451 -27.74 -16.66 -8.00
C CYS A 451 -28.27 -17.63 -6.95
N SER A 452 -27.89 -17.38 -5.69
CA SER A 452 -28.40 -18.10 -4.54
C SER A 452 -28.55 -17.16 -3.32
N PRO A 453 -29.53 -17.40 -2.43
CA PRO A 453 -30.65 -18.35 -2.56
C PRO A 453 -31.59 -18.02 -3.74
N ALA A 454 -32.36 -19.01 -4.20
CA ALA A 454 -33.34 -18.80 -5.26
C ALA A 454 -34.34 -17.71 -4.87
N GLY A 455 -34.60 -16.76 -5.77
CA GLY A 455 -35.48 -15.61 -5.53
C GLY A 455 -34.90 -14.50 -4.66
N ALA A 456 -33.71 -14.69 -4.04
CA ALA A 456 -33.11 -13.67 -3.18
C ALA A 456 -32.50 -12.50 -3.95
N VAL A 457 -32.17 -12.68 -5.24
CA VAL A 457 -31.56 -11.67 -6.11
C VAL A 457 -32.55 -11.28 -7.21
N PRO A 458 -33.30 -10.17 -7.04
CA PRO A 458 -34.23 -9.70 -8.06
C PRO A 458 -33.55 -9.46 -9.40
N GLY A 459 -34.18 -9.90 -10.48
CA GLY A 459 -33.64 -9.75 -11.84
C GLY A 459 -32.52 -10.72 -12.22
N CYS A 460 -32.05 -11.57 -11.29
CA CYS A 460 -31.13 -12.64 -11.63
C CYS A 460 -31.90 -13.89 -12.04
N THR A 461 -31.77 -14.27 -13.32
CA THR A 461 -32.37 -15.49 -13.87
C THR A 461 -31.31 -16.57 -14.03
N GLY A 462 -31.65 -17.81 -13.65
CA GLY A 462 -30.75 -18.98 -13.74
C GLY A 462 -30.74 -19.80 -12.48
#